data_AF-A0A957W1R3-F1
#
_entry.id   AF-A0A957W1R3-F1
#
_cell.length_a   1.000
_cell.length_b   1.000
_cell.length_c   1.000
_cell.angle_alpha   90.00
_cell.angle_beta   90.00
_cell.angle_gamma   90.00
#
_symmetry.space_group_name_H-M   'P 1'
#
loop_
_entity.id
_entity.type
_entity.pdbx_description
1 polymer ?
#
loop_
_entity_poly.entity_id
_entity_poly.type
_entity_poly.pdbx_seq_one_letter_code
_entity_poly.pdbx_strand_id
1 'polypeptide(L)'
;MKHNTNKFTITAFFSQVKKGQSLVEIAISMPILIFLLVGVFEVGSALRSYLVLVNVNREITRFAVRPGYLDFSTEDTIEASYRSVRDWADTSNTAQLDLDFNDTTGSSTLIVSHVVVDTGTPCIEGDDNCDKCDDFLDPSHPAFTRDDIIIHPGLEGMAYQAKTFGPTATSTGDRSTKIQYDVLVEELTRQNNQFNCEIIKRGGVTSANNVIVTELYHDQPQLFGFPLISNPFTDPVPLYTHTIMRLIGAARSTGSANGDLTKNISSLGPMCMAYPLTAPQSIIDSLSVGSTVDILGGAGPSDWGWLSWNPGEDDENYLNDELAYQQMSMNDYTNPNVFGDHTLNVNDYVKSFNGTVNSNDTRVLMESLVGQDIVIPIWNDYHAQGFIKLDNPNAPPPKVDAYLVSSFVKVRIDFATNIDIPHKTITATYLGPAEECMPASP
;
A
#
# COMPACT_ATOMS: atom_id res chain seq x y z
N MET A 1 14.19 -99.50 -31.10
CA MET A 1 14.66 -98.11 -31.22
C MET A 1 15.39 -97.74 -29.93
N LYS A 2 16.68 -97.43 -30.06
CA LYS A 2 17.60 -96.95 -29.01
C LYS A 2 17.35 -95.46 -28.74
N HIS A 3 17.30 -95.01 -27.48
CA HIS A 3 18.39 -94.25 -26.86
C HIS A 3 18.00 -93.61 -25.51
N ASN A 4 18.94 -93.78 -24.56
CA ASN A 4 19.40 -92.86 -23.51
C ASN A 4 18.43 -92.29 -22.48
N THR A 5 18.33 -93.02 -21.38
CA THR A 5 18.44 -92.49 -20.02
C THR A 5 19.77 -91.75 -19.80
N ASN A 6 19.72 -90.43 -19.58
CA ASN A 6 20.81 -89.71 -18.92
C ASN A 6 20.31 -89.17 -17.57
N LYS A 7 20.78 -89.82 -16.52
CA LYS A 7 20.84 -89.29 -15.16
C LYS A 7 21.70 -88.03 -15.19
N PHE A 8 21.13 -86.88 -14.85
CA PHE A 8 21.92 -85.71 -14.47
C PHE A 8 21.75 -85.52 -12.95
N THR A 9 22.63 -86.20 -12.22
CA THR A 9 22.89 -85.95 -10.82
C THR A 9 23.91 -84.82 -10.75
N ILE A 10 23.49 -83.61 -10.39
CA ILE A 10 24.42 -82.58 -9.90
C ILE A 10 24.41 -82.64 -8.38
N THR A 11 25.35 -83.42 -7.88
CA THR A 11 25.79 -83.39 -6.49
C THR A 11 26.53 -82.07 -6.26
N ALA A 12 26.02 -81.29 -5.31
CA ALA A 12 26.71 -80.35 -4.41
C ALA A 12 27.94 -79.59 -4.93
N PHE A 13 27.87 -78.26 -4.99
CA PHE A 13 29.01 -77.40 -4.65
C PHE A 13 28.53 -76.05 -4.08
N PHE A 14 29.17 -75.63 -2.98
CA PHE A 14 28.98 -74.41 -2.17
C PHE A 14 27.97 -74.44 -1.01
N SER A 15 28.08 -75.47 -0.16
CA SER A 15 27.96 -75.25 1.28
C SER A 15 29.31 -74.79 1.83
N GLN A 16 29.75 -73.57 1.48
CA GLN A 16 30.82 -72.92 2.22
C GLN A 16 30.22 -72.26 3.45
N VAL A 17 30.87 -72.52 4.58
CA VAL A 17 30.54 -71.99 5.91
C VAL A 17 30.38 -70.47 5.83
N LYS A 18 29.13 -69.98 5.86
CA LYS A 18 28.74 -68.57 5.83
C LYS A 18 29.06 -67.82 7.13
N LYS A 19 30.24 -68.00 7.70
CA LYS A 19 30.70 -67.23 8.87
C LYS A 19 31.42 -65.98 8.36
N GLY A 20 30.64 -64.95 7.99
CA GLY A 20 31.18 -63.65 7.55
C GLY A 20 30.23 -62.83 6.68
N GLN A 21 29.31 -63.45 5.95
CA GLN A 21 28.36 -62.76 5.07
C GLN A 21 27.44 -61.79 5.84
N SER A 22 26.94 -62.20 7.01
CA SER A 22 26.11 -61.33 7.87
C SER A 22 26.85 -60.09 8.36
N LEU A 23 28.18 -60.15 8.54
CA LEU A 23 28.98 -59.02 8.99
C LEU A 23 29.14 -57.98 7.86
N VAL A 24 29.27 -58.44 6.61
CA VAL A 24 29.31 -57.57 5.42
C VAL A 24 27.96 -56.91 5.17
N GLU A 25 26.85 -57.66 5.31
CA GLU A 25 25.50 -57.11 5.14
C GLU A 25 25.18 -56.02 6.19
N ILE A 26 25.59 -56.22 7.44
CA ILE A 26 25.45 -55.20 8.50
C ILE A 26 26.36 -54.00 8.23
N ALA A 27 27.61 -54.22 7.81
CA ALA A 27 28.56 -53.14 7.53
C ALA A 27 28.08 -52.19 6.42
N ILE A 28 27.29 -52.69 5.46
CA ILE A 28 26.72 -51.89 4.37
C ILE A 28 25.36 -51.28 4.76
N SER A 29 24.50 -52.04 5.44
CA SER A 29 23.15 -51.56 5.80
C SER A 29 23.14 -50.58 6.98
N MET A 30 24.05 -50.73 7.94
CA MET A 30 24.09 -49.89 9.14
C MET A 30 24.36 -48.41 8.82
N PRO A 31 25.33 -48.02 7.97
CA PRO A 31 25.51 -46.62 7.58
C PRO A 31 24.28 -46.03 6.88
N ILE A 32 23.60 -46.82 6.04
CA ILE A 32 22.39 -46.39 5.33
C ILE A 32 21.24 -46.16 6.31
N LEU A 33 21.06 -47.06 7.28
CA LEU A 33 20.04 -46.91 8.33
C LEU A 33 20.32 -45.71 9.24
N ILE A 34 21.58 -45.47 9.60
CA ILE A 34 21.97 -44.29 10.39
C ILE A 34 21.71 -43.02 9.58
N PHE A 35 22.08 -42.98 8.31
CA PHE A 35 21.82 -41.82 7.44
C PHE A 35 20.32 -41.53 7.31
N LEU A 36 19.50 -42.57 7.12
CA LEU A 36 18.05 -42.43 7.09
C LEU A 36 17.51 -41.91 8.42
N LEU A 37 17.98 -42.45 9.55
CA LEU A 37 17.54 -42.04 10.87
C LEU A 37 17.90 -40.57 11.16
N VAL A 38 19.13 -40.16 10.85
CA VAL A 38 19.56 -38.75 10.93
C VAL A 38 18.67 -37.87 10.06
N GLY A 39 18.43 -38.25 8.80
CA GLY A 39 17.58 -37.49 7.89
C GLY A 39 16.16 -37.29 8.44
N VAL A 40 15.58 -38.33 9.05
CA VAL A 40 14.27 -38.23 9.72
C VAL A 40 14.30 -37.26 10.90
N PHE A 41 15.36 -37.27 11.72
CA PHE A 41 15.50 -36.33 12.83
C PHE A 41 15.70 -34.88 12.36
N GLU A 42 16.52 -34.65 11.33
CA GLU A 42 16.73 -33.31 10.75
C GLU A 42 15.43 -32.73 10.18
N VAL A 43 14.72 -33.51 9.36
CA VAL A 43 13.42 -33.10 8.80
C VAL A 43 12.40 -32.88 9.92
N GLY A 44 12.38 -33.73 10.94
CA GLY A 44 11.50 -33.57 12.10
C GLY A 44 11.79 -32.29 12.90
N SER A 45 13.07 -31.96 13.08
CA SER A 45 13.50 -30.71 13.73
C SER A 45 13.09 -29.48 12.91
N ALA A 46 13.39 -29.48 11.61
CA ALA A 46 13.02 -28.39 10.70
C ALA A 46 11.50 -28.19 10.62
N LEU A 47 10.73 -29.28 10.56
CA LEU A 47 9.27 -29.22 10.55
C LEU A 47 8.71 -28.64 11.86
N ARG A 48 9.27 -29.04 13.00
CA ARG A 48 8.89 -28.46 14.29
C ARG A 48 9.14 -26.95 14.31
N SER A 49 10.33 -26.50 13.91
CA SER A 49 10.66 -25.07 13.85
C SER A 49 9.76 -24.32 12.89
N TYR A 50 9.44 -24.90 11.73
CA TYR A 50 8.49 -24.31 10.78
C TYR A 50 7.10 -24.13 11.38
N LEU A 51 6.57 -25.14 12.09
CA LEU A 51 5.26 -25.03 12.74
C LEU A 51 5.24 -23.96 13.84
N VAL A 52 6.32 -23.85 14.62
CA VAL A 52 6.48 -22.78 15.61
C VAL A 52 6.52 -21.42 14.91
N LEU A 53 7.30 -21.29 13.84
CA LEU A 53 7.42 -20.07 13.05
C LEU A 53 6.07 -19.61 12.50
N VAL A 54 5.27 -20.52 11.93
CA VAL A 54 3.91 -20.24 11.45
C VAL A 54 3.01 -19.75 12.58
N ASN A 55 3.06 -20.39 13.75
CA ASN A 55 2.25 -19.97 14.90
C ASN A 55 2.63 -18.56 15.39
N VAL A 56 3.94 -18.31 15.51
CA VAL A 56 4.48 -17.01 15.91
C VAL A 56 4.06 -15.93 14.93
N ASN A 57 4.21 -16.18 13.62
CA ASN A 57 3.82 -15.22 12.59
C ASN A 57 2.33 -14.85 12.66
N ARG A 58 1.45 -15.83 12.91
CA ARG A 58 0.02 -15.58 13.13
C ARG A 58 -0.24 -14.73 14.37
N GLU A 59 0.47 -14.98 15.47
CA GLU A 59 0.33 -14.21 16.70
C GLU A 59 0.85 -12.78 16.59
N ILE A 60 1.96 -12.59 15.87
CA ILE A 60 2.51 -11.26 15.53
C ILE A 60 1.48 -10.49 14.69
N THR A 61 0.96 -11.09 13.62
CA THR A 61 -0.05 -10.42 12.78
C THR A 61 -1.28 -10.06 13.61
N ARG A 62 -1.76 -10.99 14.45
CA ARG A 62 -2.92 -10.78 15.32
C ARG A 62 -2.70 -9.64 16.32
N PHE A 63 -1.47 -9.45 16.78
CA PHE A 63 -1.11 -8.33 17.63
C PHE A 63 -1.07 -7.02 16.84
N ALA A 64 -0.43 -7.02 15.67
CA ALA A 64 -0.29 -5.87 14.79
C ALA A 64 -1.63 -5.31 14.28
N VAL A 65 -2.63 -6.17 14.03
CA VAL A 65 -3.97 -5.72 13.59
C VAL A 65 -4.85 -5.14 14.70
N ARG A 66 -4.35 -5.03 15.93
CA ARG A 66 -5.14 -4.43 17.02
C ARG A 66 -5.10 -2.91 16.92
N PRO A 67 -6.25 -2.23 17.07
CA PRO A 67 -6.28 -0.78 17.00
C PRO A 67 -5.43 -0.16 18.11
N GLY A 68 -4.63 0.85 17.74
CA GLY A 68 -3.74 1.59 18.65
C GLY A 68 -2.34 1.01 18.86
N TYR A 69 -1.98 -0.09 18.18
CA TYR A 69 -0.62 -0.66 18.25
C TYR A 69 0.28 -0.28 17.10
N LEU A 70 -0.29 -0.08 15.92
CA LEU A 70 0.38 0.55 14.79
C LEU A 70 -0.35 1.86 14.52
N ASP A 71 0.43 2.93 14.40
CA ASP A 71 -0.07 4.24 14.02
C ASP A 71 0.52 4.58 12.66
N PHE A 72 -0.32 4.58 11.63
CA PHE A 72 0.15 4.86 10.29
C PHE A 72 0.21 6.35 9.99
N SER A 73 -0.35 7.22 10.84
CA SER A 73 -0.40 8.69 10.63
C SER A 73 0.95 9.38 10.54
N THR A 74 2.03 8.67 10.86
CA THR A 74 3.40 9.17 10.90
C THR A 74 4.29 8.29 10.01
N GLU A 75 5.24 8.93 9.30
CA GLU A 75 6.28 8.22 8.57
C GLU A 75 7.34 7.64 9.52
N ASP A 76 7.44 8.14 10.76
CA ASP A 76 8.43 7.66 11.71
C ASP A 76 8.04 6.27 12.23
N THR A 77 8.81 5.28 11.79
CA THR A 77 8.65 3.87 12.17
C THR A 77 8.76 3.62 13.70
N ILE A 78 9.38 4.52 14.46
CA ILE A 78 9.43 4.46 15.93
C ILE A 78 8.09 4.90 16.50
N GLU A 79 7.53 6.00 16.01
CA GLU A 79 6.24 6.55 16.43
C GLU A 79 5.09 5.64 15.98
N ALA A 80 5.18 5.08 14.78
CA ALA A 80 4.29 4.05 14.24
C ALA A 80 4.32 2.72 15.00
N SER A 81 5.15 2.60 16.04
CA SER A 81 5.12 1.51 17.04
C SER A 81 5.42 0.12 16.48
N TYR A 82 6.07 0.01 15.31
CA TYR A 82 6.54 -1.27 14.76
C TYR A 82 7.47 -2.04 15.72
N ARG A 83 8.22 -1.32 16.58
CA ARG A 83 9.06 -1.94 17.62
C ARG A 83 8.25 -2.79 18.60
N SER A 84 7.04 -2.36 18.95
CA SER A 84 6.16 -3.12 19.84
C SER A 84 5.75 -4.46 19.22
N VAL A 85 5.57 -4.50 17.89
CA VAL A 85 5.27 -5.73 17.14
C VAL A 85 6.47 -6.69 17.15
N ARG A 86 7.69 -6.17 16.95
CA ARG A 86 8.93 -6.95 17.09
C ARG A 86 9.11 -7.47 18.52
N ASP A 87 8.95 -6.63 19.53
CA ASP A 87 9.13 -7.02 20.94
C ASP A 87 8.09 -8.10 21.35
N TRP A 88 6.89 -8.04 20.77
CA TRP A 88 5.89 -9.10 20.89
C TRP A 88 6.32 -10.40 20.20
N ALA A 89 6.94 -10.32 19.02
CA ALA A 89 7.51 -11.49 18.34
C ALA A 89 8.52 -12.22 19.24
N ASP A 90 9.46 -11.48 19.81
CA ASP A 90 10.47 -12.02 20.73
C ASP A 90 9.79 -12.66 21.96
N THR A 91 8.89 -11.91 22.61
CA THR A 91 8.25 -12.35 23.85
C THR A 91 7.36 -13.58 23.63
N SER A 92 6.59 -13.61 22.54
CA SER A 92 5.66 -14.71 22.23
C SER A 92 6.36 -16.05 21.96
N ASN A 93 7.67 -16.01 21.69
CA ASN A 93 8.43 -17.17 21.23
C ASN A 93 9.65 -17.56 22.08
N THR A 94 9.97 -16.79 23.13
CA THR A 94 11.19 -16.91 23.99
C THR A 94 11.56 -18.30 24.54
N ALA A 95 10.74 -19.33 24.35
CA ALA A 95 11.04 -20.71 24.78
C ALA A 95 11.04 -21.78 23.67
N GLN A 96 10.68 -21.45 22.42
CA GLN A 96 10.50 -22.46 21.36
C GLN A 96 11.45 -22.31 20.18
N LEU A 97 11.78 -21.09 19.78
CA LEU A 97 12.74 -20.79 18.72
C LEU A 97 13.52 -19.52 19.08
N ASP A 98 14.81 -19.51 18.81
CA ASP A 98 15.68 -18.36 19.06
C ASP A 98 15.56 -17.35 17.90
N LEU A 99 14.55 -16.49 18.00
CA LEU A 99 14.38 -15.39 17.07
C LEU A 99 15.31 -14.25 17.48
N ASP A 100 16.32 -14.00 16.65
CA ASP A 100 17.21 -12.84 16.78
C ASP A 100 17.02 -11.94 15.57
N PHE A 101 16.43 -10.75 15.80
CA PHE A 101 16.19 -9.71 14.80
C PHE A 101 17.28 -8.63 14.79
N ASN A 102 18.49 -8.90 15.27
CA ASN A 102 19.61 -7.98 15.15
C ASN A 102 19.99 -7.78 13.68
N ASP A 103 20.02 -6.53 13.22
CA ASP A 103 20.24 -6.18 11.80
C ASP A 103 21.55 -6.71 11.19
N THR A 104 22.55 -7.04 12.01
CA THR A 104 23.89 -7.44 11.53
C THR A 104 24.20 -8.93 11.69
N THR A 105 23.68 -9.56 12.75
CA THR A 105 24.02 -10.94 13.12
C THR A 105 22.79 -11.81 13.36
N GLY A 106 21.60 -11.25 13.25
CA GLY A 106 20.36 -11.92 13.57
C GLY A 106 20.12 -13.15 12.71
N SER A 107 19.58 -14.21 13.33
CA SER A 107 19.16 -15.41 12.62
C SER A 107 17.86 -15.19 11.84
N SER A 108 17.10 -14.14 12.17
CA SER A 108 15.70 -13.99 11.80
C SER A 108 15.42 -12.59 11.25
N THR A 109 14.48 -12.50 10.31
CA THR A 109 14.04 -11.24 9.70
C THR A 109 12.53 -11.16 9.76
N LEU A 110 12.00 -10.06 10.30
CA LEU A 110 10.57 -9.77 10.36
C LEU A 110 10.27 -8.59 9.46
N ILE A 111 9.35 -8.76 8.52
CA ILE A 111 8.82 -7.68 7.70
C ILE A 111 7.36 -7.49 8.09
N VAL A 112 6.98 -6.27 8.46
CA VAL A 112 5.59 -5.89 8.72
C VAL A 112 5.20 -4.88 7.65
N SER A 113 4.22 -5.21 6.83
CA SER A 113 3.69 -4.35 5.76
C SER A 113 2.22 -4.05 6.03
N HIS A 114 1.81 -2.84 5.71
CA HIS A 114 0.42 -2.41 5.71
C HIS A 114 -0.03 -2.16 4.27
N VAL A 115 -1.20 -2.72 3.91
CA VAL A 115 -1.82 -2.52 2.60
C VAL A 115 -3.25 -2.07 2.84
N VAL A 116 -3.63 -0.98 2.20
CA VAL A 116 -4.96 -0.37 2.27
C VAL A 116 -5.58 -0.49 0.90
N VAL A 117 -6.78 -1.06 0.84
CA VAL A 117 -7.60 -1.05 -0.37
C VAL A 117 -9.01 -0.66 0.02
N ASP A 118 -9.42 0.56 -0.34
CA ASP A 118 -10.80 1.00 -0.31
C ASP A 118 -11.28 1.20 -1.71
N THR A 119 -12.41 0.62 -2.06
CA THR A 119 -12.97 0.71 -3.40
C THR A 119 -14.31 1.43 -3.42
N GLY A 120 -14.67 2.06 -2.29
CA GLY A 120 -15.86 2.90 -2.19
C GLY A 120 -17.13 2.20 -2.66
N THR A 121 -17.94 2.96 -3.42
CA THR A 121 -19.21 2.48 -4.00
C THR A 121 -18.99 2.30 -5.50
N PRO A 122 -19.26 1.12 -6.07
CA PRO A 122 -19.02 0.89 -7.49
C PRO A 122 -20.03 1.68 -8.34
N CYS A 123 -19.55 2.72 -9.03
CA CYS A 123 -20.36 3.60 -9.88
C CYS A 123 -19.81 3.62 -11.30
N ILE A 124 -20.67 3.58 -12.33
CA ILE A 124 -20.27 3.87 -13.71
C ILE A 124 -20.41 5.37 -13.93
N GLU A 125 -19.44 6.01 -14.59
CA GLU A 125 -19.56 7.38 -15.07
C GLU A 125 -20.87 7.59 -15.86
N GLY A 126 -21.67 8.57 -15.44
CA GLY A 126 -22.89 8.97 -16.13
C GLY A 126 -24.14 8.13 -15.84
N ASP A 127 -24.11 7.23 -14.85
CA ASP A 127 -25.30 6.55 -14.34
C ASP A 127 -25.58 7.01 -12.91
N ASP A 128 -26.69 7.74 -12.70
CA ASP A 128 -27.13 8.25 -11.39
C ASP A 128 -27.47 7.13 -10.38
N ASN A 129 -27.33 5.87 -10.77
CA ASN A 129 -27.76 4.70 -10.01
C ASN A 129 -26.55 3.77 -9.73
N CYS A 130 -25.75 4.13 -8.72
CA CYS A 130 -24.59 3.40 -8.19
C CYS A 130 -24.89 2.00 -7.58
N ASP A 131 -25.92 1.31 -8.07
CA ASP A 131 -26.46 0.06 -7.51
C ASP A 131 -26.22 -1.17 -8.41
N LYS A 132 -25.44 -1.05 -9.50
CA LYS A 132 -25.23 -2.14 -10.47
C LYS A 132 -24.13 -3.12 -10.09
N CYS A 133 -24.16 -3.58 -8.84
CA CYS A 133 -23.34 -4.69 -8.34
C CYS A 133 -23.61 -6.05 -9.02
N ASP A 134 -24.52 -6.11 -9.98
CA ASP A 134 -24.86 -7.29 -10.77
C ASP A 134 -24.16 -7.32 -12.14
N ASP A 135 -23.66 -6.19 -12.65
CA ASP A 135 -23.14 -6.06 -14.03
C ASP A 135 -21.61 -6.25 -14.13
N PHE A 136 -20.90 -6.31 -13.01
CA PHE A 136 -19.44 -6.33 -13.01
C PHE A 136 -18.86 -7.68 -12.66
N LEU A 137 -18.57 -8.45 -13.71
CA LEU A 137 -17.76 -9.67 -13.65
C LEU A 137 -16.27 -9.40 -13.92
N ASP A 138 -15.92 -8.16 -14.30
CA ASP A 138 -14.54 -7.76 -14.62
C ASP A 138 -14.03 -6.65 -13.67
N PRO A 139 -13.15 -6.99 -12.71
CA PRO A 139 -12.54 -6.02 -11.79
C PRO A 139 -11.55 -5.05 -12.47
N SER A 140 -11.27 -5.22 -13.77
CA SER A 140 -10.42 -4.31 -14.55
C SER A 140 -11.20 -3.24 -15.33
N HIS A 141 -12.52 -3.12 -15.11
CA HIS A 141 -13.33 -2.12 -15.79
C HIS A 141 -12.94 -0.70 -15.32
N PRO A 142 -12.71 0.27 -16.22
CA PRO A 142 -12.31 1.65 -15.89
C PRO A 142 -13.38 2.46 -15.12
N ALA A 143 -14.47 1.83 -14.70
CA ALA A 143 -15.49 2.42 -13.84
C ALA A 143 -15.13 2.30 -12.34
N PHE A 144 -14.01 1.65 -12.00
CA PHE A 144 -13.62 1.33 -10.62
C PHE A 144 -12.34 2.05 -10.17
N THR A 145 -12.05 3.26 -10.64
CA THR A 145 -10.68 3.81 -10.46
C THR A 145 -10.59 5.23 -9.94
N ARG A 146 -11.69 6.00 -9.81
CA ARG A 146 -11.60 7.40 -9.39
C ARG A 146 -11.60 7.58 -7.88
N ASP A 147 -12.45 6.85 -7.14
CA ASP A 147 -12.58 6.94 -5.68
C ASP A 147 -11.77 5.89 -4.91
N ASP A 148 -11.18 4.91 -5.60
CA ASP A 148 -10.40 3.82 -5.00
C ASP A 148 -9.17 4.36 -4.25
N ILE A 149 -9.06 4.10 -2.95
CA ILE A 149 -7.83 4.33 -2.18
C ILE A 149 -7.04 3.04 -2.17
N ILE A 150 -5.96 3.01 -2.95
CA ILE A 150 -5.01 1.90 -2.97
C ILE A 150 -3.68 2.39 -2.42
N ILE A 151 -3.22 1.75 -1.34
CA ILE A 151 -1.93 2.09 -0.74
C ILE A 151 -1.20 0.83 -0.37
N HIS A 152 0.05 0.76 -0.79
CA HIS A 152 0.95 -0.32 -0.43
C HIS A 152 2.41 0.17 -0.43
N PRO A 153 3.32 -0.55 0.25
CA PRO A 153 4.72 -0.16 0.36
C PRO A 153 5.51 -0.16 -0.95
N GLY A 154 4.90 -0.66 -2.04
CA GLY A 154 5.50 -0.68 -3.37
C GLY A 154 5.29 0.62 -4.16
N LEU A 155 4.38 1.50 -3.72
CA LEU A 155 4.19 2.81 -4.33
C LEU A 155 5.32 3.75 -3.95
N GLU A 156 5.64 4.68 -4.85
CA GLU A 156 6.60 5.74 -4.58
C GLU A 156 6.12 6.61 -3.40
N GLY A 157 7.02 6.96 -2.49
CA GLY A 157 6.70 7.68 -1.25
C GLY A 157 6.07 6.83 -0.14
N MET A 158 5.53 5.63 -0.43
CA MET A 158 4.78 4.82 0.55
C MET A 158 5.63 3.75 1.27
N ALA A 159 6.95 3.78 1.12
CA ALA A 159 7.84 2.78 1.72
C ALA A 159 7.74 2.69 3.26
N TYR A 160 7.30 3.76 3.93
CA TYR A 160 7.07 3.79 5.39
C TYR A 160 5.94 2.86 5.85
N GLN A 161 5.08 2.41 4.94
CA GLN A 161 4.06 1.39 5.22
C GLN A 161 4.63 -0.02 5.42
N ALA A 162 5.94 -0.20 5.21
CA ALA A 162 6.63 -1.42 5.58
C ALA A 162 7.82 -1.14 6.51
N LYS A 163 8.01 -2.02 7.50
CA LYS A 163 9.21 -2.06 8.33
C LYS A 163 9.84 -3.44 8.32
N THR A 164 11.14 -3.47 8.07
CA THR A 164 11.96 -4.67 8.19
C THR A 164 12.82 -4.59 9.45
N PHE A 165 12.91 -5.70 10.18
CA PHE A 165 13.77 -5.91 11.34
C PHE A 165 14.66 -7.12 11.09
N GLY A 166 15.95 -7.03 11.44
CA GLY A 166 16.91 -8.11 11.19
C GLY A 166 17.63 -7.96 9.85
N PRO A 167 18.55 -8.87 9.51
CA PRO A 167 19.38 -8.75 8.33
C PRO A 167 18.54 -8.91 7.06
N THR A 168 18.77 -8.04 6.08
CA THR A 168 18.13 -8.15 4.75
C THR A 168 18.86 -9.13 3.82
N ALA A 169 20.09 -9.52 4.15
CA ALA A 169 20.85 -10.52 3.42
C ALA A 169 21.60 -11.44 4.39
N THR A 170 21.53 -12.73 4.16
CA THR A 170 22.25 -13.76 4.93
C THR A 170 23.01 -14.70 4.00
N SER A 171 23.79 -15.63 4.57
CA SER A 171 24.47 -16.68 3.79
C SER A 171 23.51 -17.54 2.99
N THR A 172 22.23 -17.58 3.38
CA THR A 172 21.13 -18.31 2.73
C THR A 172 20.42 -17.54 1.62
N GLY A 173 20.69 -16.24 1.47
CA GLY A 173 20.16 -15.42 0.38
C GLY A 173 19.63 -14.05 0.82
N ASP A 174 18.98 -13.38 -0.13
CA ASP A 174 18.24 -12.14 0.11
C ASP A 174 16.94 -12.43 0.87
N ARG A 175 16.63 -11.60 1.86
CA ARG A 175 15.44 -11.65 2.72
C ARG A 175 14.52 -10.46 2.49
N SER A 176 14.52 -9.93 1.27
CA SER A 176 13.51 -8.98 0.80
C SER A 176 12.09 -9.56 0.85
N THR A 177 11.08 -8.69 0.79
CA THR A 177 9.69 -9.13 0.74
C THR A 177 9.45 -10.07 -0.44
N LYS A 178 8.74 -11.18 -0.20
CA LYS A 178 8.27 -12.08 -1.28
C LYS A 178 6.87 -11.73 -1.76
N ILE A 179 6.24 -10.75 -1.13
CA ILE A 179 4.91 -10.26 -1.50
C ILE A 179 5.07 -9.39 -2.74
N GLN A 180 4.39 -9.78 -3.82
CA GLN A 180 4.20 -8.91 -4.97
C GLN A 180 3.00 -8.03 -4.68
N TYR A 181 3.23 -6.79 -4.26
CA TYR A 181 2.17 -5.91 -3.80
C TYR A 181 1.12 -5.66 -4.89
N ASP A 182 1.52 -5.52 -6.16
CA ASP A 182 0.59 -5.30 -7.27
C ASP A 182 -0.43 -6.44 -7.40
N VAL A 183 0.04 -7.69 -7.33
CA VAL A 183 -0.81 -8.90 -7.38
C VAL A 183 -1.69 -9.01 -6.15
N LEU A 184 -1.16 -8.66 -4.97
CA LEU A 184 -1.92 -8.69 -3.72
C LEU A 184 -3.04 -7.63 -3.74
N VAL A 185 -2.73 -6.42 -4.18
CA VAL A 185 -3.67 -5.31 -4.29
C VAL A 185 -4.79 -5.64 -5.26
N GLU A 186 -4.48 -6.16 -6.46
CA GLU A 186 -5.50 -6.58 -7.44
C GLU A 186 -6.50 -7.57 -6.83
N GLU A 187 -5.98 -8.57 -6.10
CA GLU A 187 -6.81 -9.54 -5.40
C GLU A 187 -7.65 -8.90 -4.28
N LEU A 188 -7.06 -8.01 -3.48
CA LEU A 188 -7.75 -7.30 -2.39
C LEU A 188 -8.82 -6.35 -2.93
N THR A 189 -8.58 -5.65 -4.03
CA THR A 189 -9.53 -4.78 -4.74
C THR A 189 -10.72 -5.60 -5.21
N ARG A 190 -10.47 -6.73 -5.88
CA ARG A 190 -11.55 -7.63 -6.32
C ARG A 190 -12.39 -8.13 -5.14
N GLN A 191 -11.74 -8.55 -4.05
CA GLN A 191 -12.43 -9.00 -2.83
C GLN A 191 -13.22 -7.87 -2.16
N ASN A 192 -12.66 -6.65 -2.12
CA ASN A 192 -13.31 -5.51 -1.52
C ASN A 192 -14.55 -5.09 -2.31
N ASN A 193 -14.45 -5.05 -3.64
CA ASN A 193 -15.58 -4.80 -4.53
C ASN A 193 -16.72 -5.80 -4.33
N GLN A 194 -16.40 -7.10 -4.30
CA GLN A 194 -17.40 -8.14 -4.02
C GLN A 194 -18.05 -7.93 -2.65
N PHE A 195 -17.26 -7.64 -1.62
CA PHE A 195 -17.73 -7.43 -0.26
C PHE A 195 -18.63 -6.18 -0.14
N ASN A 196 -18.19 -5.05 -0.67
CA ASN A 196 -18.96 -3.81 -0.67
C ASN A 196 -20.28 -3.98 -1.42
N CYS A 197 -20.26 -4.67 -2.55
CA CYS A 197 -21.48 -5.01 -3.28
C CYS A 197 -22.46 -5.85 -2.48
N GLU A 198 -21.98 -6.86 -1.75
CA GLU A 198 -22.84 -7.66 -0.87
C GLU A 198 -23.44 -6.84 0.27
N ILE A 199 -22.70 -5.86 0.79
CA ILE A 199 -23.17 -4.98 1.86
C ILE A 199 -24.21 -3.98 1.35
N ILE A 200 -23.96 -3.33 0.21
CA ILE A 200 -24.87 -2.34 -0.40
C ILE A 200 -26.23 -3.01 -0.71
N LYS A 201 -26.22 -4.23 -1.27
CA LYS A 201 -27.43 -5.04 -1.51
C LYS A 201 -28.25 -5.29 -0.24
N ARG A 202 -27.64 -5.21 0.95
CA ARG A 202 -28.29 -5.37 2.25
C ARG A 202 -28.62 -4.03 2.93
N GLY A 203 -28.40 -2.91 2.26
CA GLY A 203 -28.57 -1.55 2.79
C GLY A 203 -27.53 -1.18 3.84
N GLY A 204 -26.35 -1.78 3.80
CA GLY A 204 -25.23 -1.39 4.67
C GLY A 204 -24.29 -0.39 4.01
N VAL A 205 -23.26 0.03 4.75
CA VAL A 205 -22.25 0.99 4.33
C VAL A 205 -20.98 0.25 3.88
N THR A 206 -20.36 0.72 2.80
CA THR A 206 -19.11 0.19 2.25
C THR A 206 -17.99 0.20 3.28
N SER A 207 -16.95 -0.59 3.03
CA SER A 207 -15.87 -0.81 3.97
C SER A 207 -14.54 -0.98 3.27
N ALA A 208 -13.48 -0.49 3.92
CA ALA A 208 -12.11 -0.66 3.47
C ALA A 208 -11.55 -2.05 3.79
N ASN A 209 -10.76 -2.61 2.89
CA ASN A 209 -9.92 -3.77 3.12
C ASN A 209 -8.50 -3.36 3.52
N ASN A 210 -8.33 -3.01 4.80
CA ASN A 210 -7.02 -2.69 5.37
C ASN A 210 -6.41 -3.96 5.94
N VAL A 211 -5.27 -4.40 5.43
CA VAL A 211 -4.61 -5.63 5.85
C VAL A 211 -3.18 -5.38 6.31
N ILE A 212 -2.79 -6.10 7.37
CA ILE A 212 -1.40 -6.20 7.79
C ILE A 212 -0.86 -7.53 7.28
N VAL A 213 0.25 -7.47 6.57
CA VAL A 213 1.03 -8.61 6.12
C VAL A 213 2.27 -8.69 6.98
N THR A 214 2.50 -9.83 7.61
CA THR A 214 3.76 -10.10 8.30
C THR A 214 4.48 -11.26 7.63
N GLU A 215 5.76 -11.06 7.34
CA GLU A 215 6.66 -12.08 6.80
C GLU A 215 7.76 -12.36 7.81
N LEU A 216 8.05 -13.63 8.01
CA LEU A 216 9.06 -14.07 8.96
C LEU A 216 10.01 -15.05 8.29
N TYR A 217 11.29 -14.69 8.30
CA TYR A 217 12.41 -15.51 7.88
C TYR A 217 13.15 -16.00 9.11
N HIS A 218 13.58 -17.27 9.09
CA HIS A 218 14.40 -17.84 10.15
C HIS A 218 15.37 -18.86 9.57
N ASP A 219 16.66 -18.68 9.86
CA ASP A 219 17.70 -19.62 9.49
C ASP A 219 17.83 -20.72 10.56
N GLN A 220 17.24 -21.88 10.28
CA GLN A 220 17.25 -23.03 11.19
C GLN A 220 18.62 -23.74 11.11
N PRO A 221 19.39 -23.83 12.21
CA PRO A 221 20.62 -24.61 12.22
C PRO A 221 20.30 -26.11 12.11
N GLN A 222 21.14 -26.84 11.36
CA GLN A 222 21.08 -28.30 11.29
C GLN A 222 21.48 -28.93 12.63
N LEU A 223 20.79 -29.99 13.05
CA LEU A 223 20.99 -30.60 14.37
C LEU A 223 22.34 -31.34 14.47
N PHE A 224 22.74 -32.02 13.39
CA PHE A 224 23.92 -32.88 13.35
C PHE A 224 25.07 -32.31 12.50
N GLY A 225 24.87 -31.18 11.82
CA GLY A 225 25.92 -30.43 11.09
C GLY A 225 26.84 -31.32 10.26
N PHE A 226 26.26 -32.20 9.42
CA PHE A 226 26.94 -33.38 8.90
C PHE A 226 28.18 -33.05 8.04
N PRO A 227 29.42 -33.26 8.51
CA PRO A 227 30.63 -32.66 7.92
C PRO A 227 31.05 -33.23 6.55
N LEU A 228 30.34 -34.24 6.03
CA LEU A 228 30.65 -34.88 4.74
C LEU A 228 29.71 -34.46 3.60
N ILE A 229 28.52 -33.91 3.91
CA ILE A 229 27.50 -33.51 2.92
C ILE A 229 26.90 -32.13 3.25
N SER A 230 27.07 -31.60 4.48
CA SER A 230 26.71 -30.22 4.82
C SER A 230 27.67 -29.28 4.10
N ASN A 231 27.39 -29.08 2.83
CA ASN A 231 27.98 -28.02 2.05
C ASN A 231 27.62 -26.70 2.76
N PRO A 232 28.53 -25.70 2.87
CA PRO A 232 28.18 -24.34 3.33
C PRO A 232 26.98 -23.69 2.63
N PHE A 233 26.43 -24.33 1.59
CA PHE A 233 25.26 -23.89 0.85
C PHE A 233 23.92 -24.39 1.43
N THR A 234 23.92 -25.37 2.35
CA THR A 234 22.68 -25.99 2.87
C THR A 234 22.47 -25.80 4.38
N ASP A 235 23.44 -25.21 5.06
CA ASP A 235 23.38 -24.87 6.49
C ASP A 235 23.66 -23.37 6.63
N PRO A 236 22.74 -22.59 7.20
CA PRO A 236 21.45 -22.98 7.78
C PRO A 236 20.36 -23.30 6.74
N VAL A 237 19.26 -23.91 7.20
CA VAL A 237 18.05 -24.16 6.39
C VAL A 237 17.13 -22.94 6.50
N PRO A 238 16.91 -22.18 5.40
CA PRO A 238 16.06 -21.00 5.46
C PRO A 238 14.59 -21.40 5.54
N LEU A 239 13.91 -20.96 6.59
CA LEU A 239 12.47 -21.09 6.77
C LEU A 239 11.80 -19.75 6.48
N TYR A 240 10.64 -19.79 5.82
CA TYR A 240 9.84 -18.61 5.48
C TYR A 240 8.36 -18.89 5.74
N THR A 241 7.68 -17.91 6.32
CA THR A 241 6.22 -17.90 6.48
C THR A 241 5.71 -16.47 6.33
N HIS A 242 4.47 -16.33 5.86
CA HIS A 242 3.76 -15.06 5.88
C HIS A 242 2.35 -15.25 6.44
N THR A 243 1.75 -14.19 6.96
CA THR A 243 0.36 -14.18 7.42
C THR A 243 -0.24 -12.82 7.10
N ILE A 244 -1.48 -12.85 6.61
CA ILE A 244 -2.26 -11.65 6.27
C ILE A 244 -3.48 -11.63 7.18
N MET A 245 -3.74 -10.50 7.84
CA MET A 245 -4.96 -10.29 8.60
C MET A 245 -5.49 -8.89 8.39
N ARG A 246 -6.82 -8.75 8.39
CA ARG A 246 -7.49 -7.45 8.31
C ARG A 246 -7.31 -6.66 9.61
N LEU A 247 -6.99 -5.38 9.49
CA LEU A 247 -6.89 -4.43 10.59
C LEU A 247 -8.26 -4.29 11.27
N ILE A 248 -8.31 -4.55 12.58
CA ILE A 248 -9.55 -4.55 13.35
C ILE A 248 -9.86 -3.10 13.75
N GLY A 249 -11.03 -2.60 13.38
CA GLY A 249 -11.54 -1.30 13.87
C GLY A 249 -11.21 -0.10 12.98
N ALA A 250 -10.30 -0.22 12.01
CA ALA A 250 -10.00 0.85 11.05
C ALA A 250 -11.23 1.33 10.27
N ALA A 251 -12.13 0.41 9.88
CA ALA A 251 -13.39 0.73 9.21
C ALA A 251 -14.58 0.94 10.16
N ARG A 252 -14.37 1.00 11.50
CA ARG A 252 -15.46 1.15 12.50
C ARG A 252 -15.31 2.38 13.39
N SER A 253 -14.38 3.29 13.08
CA SER A 253 -14.31 4.59 13.76
C SER A 253 -15.55 5.41 13.40
N THR A 254 -16.37 5.62 14.43
CA THR A 254 -17.75 6.09 14.45
C THR A 254 -17.87 7.59 14.19
N GLY A 255 -17.66 8.02 12.95
CA GLY A 255 -17.79 9.44 12.58
C GLY A 255 -18.28 9.71 11.15
N SER A 256 -18.04 8.82 10.20
CA SER A 256 -18.56 8.98 8.83
C SER A 256 -19.78 8.09 8.62
N ALA A 257 -20.94 8.70 8.39
CA ALA A 257 -22.16 8.00 8.04
C ALA A 257 -22.05 7.22 6.70
N ASN A 258 -20.97 7.42 5.94
CA ASN A 258 -20.80 6.93 4.57
C ASN A 258 -19.52 6.09 4.35
N GLY A 259 -18.82 5.64 5.40
CA GLY A 259 -17.63 4.80 5.23
C GLY A 259 -16.37 5.54 4.75
N ASP A 260 -16.47 6.86 4.55
CA ASP A 260 -15.38 7.75 4.13
C ASP A 260 -14.15 7.65 5.07
N LEU A 261 -13.11 6.96 4.58
CA LEU A 261 -11.83 6.76 5.25
C LEU A 261 -10.97 8.02 5.32
N THR A 262 -11.27 9.04 4.51
CA THR A 262 -10.44 10.25 4.45
C THR A 262 -10.46 11.03 5.78
N LYS A 263 -11.44 10.73 6.65
CA LYS A 263 -11.56 11.27 8.00
C LYS A 263 -10.79 10.46 9.07
N ASN A 264 -10.17 9.33 8.70
CA ASN A 264 -9.38 8.46 9.59
C ASN A 264 -7.92 8.34 9.09
N ILE A 265 -7.22 9.47 9.04
CA ILE A 265 -5.80 9.61 8.66
C ILE A 265 -4.89 8.60 9.40
N SER A 266 -5.24 8.21 10.62
CA SER A 266 -4.51 7.21 11.44
C SER A 266 -4.47 5.80 10.87
N SER A 267 -5.37 5.44 9.95
CA SER A 267 -5.36 4.15 9.26
C SER A 267 -4.83 4.21 7.83
N LEU A 268 -4.42 5.38 7.36
CA LEU A 268 -4.11 5.65 5.96
C LEU A 268 -2.66 6.15 5.81
N GLY A 269 -2.23 6.92 6.81
CA GLY A 269 -0.95 7.57 6.88
C GLY A 269 -0.92 8.96 6.28
N PRO A 270 0.23 9.66 6.34
CA PRO A 270 0.38 10.97 5.74
C PRO A 270 0.29 10.81 4.23
N MET A 271 -0.86 11.19 3.68
CA MET A 271 -1.09 11.22 2.24
C MET A 271 -1.52 12.62 1.87
N CYS A 272 -0.99 13.11 0.75
CA CYS A 272 -1.39 14.40 0.25
C CYS A 272 -2.63 14.28 -0.62
N MET A 273 -3.80 14.25 0.01
CA MET A 273 -5.07 14.42 -0.71
C MET A 273 -5.39 15.91 -0.76
N ALA A 274 -5.37 16.46 -1.97
CA ALA A 274 -5.68 17.86 -2.19
C ALA A 274 -6.98 18.04 -2.98
N TYR A 275 -7.66 19.16 -2.74
CA TYR A 275 -8.80 19.59 -3.56
C TYR A 275 -8.32 20.38 -4.78
N PRO A 276 -9.08 20.38 -5.90
CA PRO A 276 -8.73 21.07 -7.15
C PRO A 276 -8.91 22.60 -7.05
N LEU A 277 -8.49 23.17 -5.93
CA LEU A 277 -8.53 24.58 -5.60
C LEU A 277 -7.10 25.06 -5.38
N THR A 278 -6.80 26.31 -5.70
CA THR A 278 -5.45 26.84 -5.51
C THR A 278 -5.44 28.32 -5.19
N ALA A 279 -4.37 28.77 -4.53
CA ALA A 279 -4.12 30.17 -4.26
C ALA A 279 -2.65 30.53 -4.52
N PRO A 280 -2.34 31.79 -4.88
CA PRO A 280 -0.96 32.23 -5.06
C PRO A 280 -0.23 32.32 -3.72
N GLN A 281 1.05 31.93 -3.72
CA GLN A 281 1.93 31.98 -2.55
C GLN A 281 2.02 33.38 -1.94
N SER A 282 1.98 34.43 -2.77
CA SER A 282 2.03 35.82 -2.32
C SER A 282 0.88 36.21 -1.39
N ILE A 283 -0.28 35.56 -1.51
CA ILE A 283 -1.41 35.78 -0.61
C ILE A 283 -1.13 35.06 0.72
N ILE A 284 -0.73 33.80 0.67
CA ILE A 284 -0.50 32.95 1.86
C ILE A 284 0.64 33.46 2.74
N ASP A 285 1.76 33.88 2.16
CA ASP A 285 2.93 34.35 2.92
C ASP A 285 2.64 35.57 3.82
N SER A 286 1.57 36.31 3.51
CA SER A 286 1.13 37.49 4.27
C SER A 286 0.16 37.16 5.42
N LEU A 287 -0.30 35.91 5.52
CA LEU A 287 -1.36 35.49 6.42
C LEU A 287 -0.83 34.81 7.68
N SER A 288 -1.45 35.12 8.81
CA SER A 288 -1.30 34.35 10.05
C SER A 288 -2.36 33.26 10.14
N VAL A 289 -2.04 32.13 10.80
CA VAL A 289 -3.03 31.09 11.10
C VAL A 289 -4.27 31.70 11.79
N GLY A 290 -5.46 31.32 11.31
CA GLY A 290 -6.75 31.85 11.73
C GLY A 290 -7.23 33.08 10.97
N SER A 291 -6.46 33.59 10.00
CA SER A 291 -6.90 34.70 9.15
C SER A 291 -7.78 34.22 8.00
N THR A 292 -8.75 35.06 7.63
CA THR A 292 -9.65 34.82 6.51
C THR A 292 -9.03 35.31 5.21
N VAL A 293 -9.12 34.50 4.15
CA VAL A 293 -8.56 34.73 2.83
C VAL A 293 -9.58 34.39 1.75
N ASP A 294 -9.55 35.14 0.65
CA ASP A 294 -10.24 34.78 -0.58
C ASP A 294 -9.30 33.93 -1.45
N ILE A 295 -9.60 32.64 -1.57
CA ILE A 295 -8.78 31.68 -2.31
C ILE A 295 -9.09 31.64 -3.81
N LEU A 296 -10.21 32.23 -4.25
CA LEU A 296 -10.64 32.22 -5.65
C LEU A 296 -10.45 33.56 -6.38
N GLY A 297 -9.77 34.51 -5.73
CA GLY A 297 -9.12 35.66 -6.35
C GLY A 297 -9.99 36.44 -7.33
N GLY A 298 -10.81 37.37 -6.82
CA GLY A 298 -11.65 38.23 -7.65
C GLY A 298 -10.96 38.91 -8.86
N ALA A 299 -11.73 39.05 -9.95
CA ALA A 299 -11.56 39.92 -11.14
C ALA A 299 -10.14 40.09 -11.74
N GLY A 300 -9.31 39.05 -11.69
CA GLY A 300 -8.17 38.89 -12.58
C GLY A 300 -8.58 38.44 -13.98
N PRO A 301 -7.79 38.74 -15.03
CA PRO A 301 -8.11 38.42 -16.42
C PRO A 301 -8.07 36.93 -16.81
N SER A 302 -7.89 36.03 -15.86
CA SER A 302 -8.02 34.58 -16.07
C SER A 302 -8.57 33.93 -14.80
N ASP A 303 -9.32 32.84 -14.97
CA ASP A 303 -10.03 32.07 -13.94
C ASP A 303 -9.06 31.34 -13.00
N TRP A 304 -8.26 32.11 -12.26
CA TRP A 304 -7.26 31.56 -11.34
C TRP A 304 -7.96 31.09 -10.06
N GLY A 305 -7.83 29.80 -9.75
CA GLY A 305 -8.37 29.23 -8.51
C GLY A 305 -8.82 27.79 -8.65
N TRP A 306 -9.09 27.33 -9.88
CA TRP A 306 -9.47 25.95 -10.17
C TRP A 306 -8.35 25.21 -10.87
N LEU A 307 -8.15 23.96 -10.47
CA LEU A 307 -7.18 23.04 -11.04
C LEU A 307 -7.89 21.85 -11.68
N SER A 308 -7.17 21.13 -12.52
CA SER A 308 -7.54 19.79 -12.96
C SER A 308 -6.31 18.88 -12.80
N TRP A 309 -6.52 17.72 -12.20
CA TRP A 309 -5.50 16.72 -11.92
C TRP A 309 -5.05 16.03 -13.21
N ASN A 310 -5.98 15.78 -14.13
CA ASN A 310 -5.69 15.18 -15.43
C ASN A 310 -5.80 16.22 -16.56
N PRO A 311 -4.69 16.57 -17.23
CA PRO A 311 -4.71 17.59 -18.27
C PRO A 311 -5.52 17.20 -19.52
N GLY A 312 -5.83 15.91 -19.69
CA GLY A 312 -6.71 15.40 -20.74
C GLY A 312 -8.20 15.66 -20.49
N GLU A 313 -8.60 15.89 -19.24
CA GLU A 313 -9.98 16.09 -18.81
C GLU A 313 -10.19 17.53 -18.33
N ASP A 314 -11.14 18.25 -18.92
CA ASP A 314 -11.37 19.69 -18.66
C ASP A 314 -12.87 20.03 -18.80
N ASP A 315 -13.71 19.09 -18.39
CA ASP A 315 -15.15 19.23 -18.38
C ASP A 315 -15.70 19.34 -16.96
N GLU A 316 -16.94 19.78 -16.87
CA GLU A 316 -17.61 20.09 -15.61
C GLU A 316 -17.89 18.83 -14.76
N ASN A 317 -18.18 17.68 -15.39
CA ASN A 317 -18.43 16.45 -14.66
C ASN A 317 -17.14 15.98 -14.00
N TYR A 318 -16.02 16.08 -14.72
CA TYR A 318 -14.71 15.78 -14.17
C TYR A 318 -14.41 16.65 -12.94
N LEU A 319 -14.61 17.97 -13.01
CA LEU A 319 -14.42 18.85 -11.86
C LEU A 319 -15.32 18.49 -10.67
N ASN A 320 -16.57 18.11 -10.94
CA ASN A 320 -17.49 17.66 -9.89
C ASN A 320 -16.98 16.38 -9.22
N ASP A 321 -16.43 15.44 -9.99
CA ASP A 321 -15.80 14.23 -9.45
C ASP A 321 -14.58 14.59 -8.58
N GLU A 322 -13.70 15.49 -9.05
CA GLU A 322 -12.52 15.92 -8.28
C GLU A 322 -12.87 16.64 -6.97
N LEU A 323 -14.00 17.34 -6.94
CA LEU A 323 -14.54 17.96 -5.72
C LEU A 323 -15.23 16.96 -4.79
N ALA A 324 -15.82 15.91 -5.34
CA ALA A 324 -16.46 14.84 -4.56
C ALA A 324 -15.43 13.87 -3.98
N TYR A 325 -14.32 13.64 -4.70
CA TYR A 325 -13.32 12.62 -4.40
C TYR A 325 -11.90 13.22 -4.40
N GLN A 326 -11.45 13.70 -3.23
CA GLN A 326 -10.09 14.27 -3.05
C GLN A 326 -8.94 13.30 -3.41
N GLN A 327 -9.22 12.00 -3.41
CA GLN A 327 -8.31 10.92 -3.80
C GLN A 327 -7.84 11.04 -5.25
N MET A 328 -8.60 11.74 -6.11
CA MET A 328 -8.22 11.94 -7.51
C MET A 328 -6.90 12.70 -7.67
N SER A 329 -6.52 13.52 -6.69
CA SER A 329 -5.19 14.15 -6.64
C SER A 329 -4.03 13.15 -6.58
N MET A 330 -4.30 11.90 -6.18
CA MET A 330 -3.32 10.81 -6.13
C MET A 330 -3.52 9.81 -7.26
N ASN A 331 -4.77 9.51 -7.62
CA ASN A 331 -5.09 8.43 -8.55
C ASN A 331 -5.05 8.83 -10.02
N ASP A 332 -5.38 10.10 -10.32
CA ASP A 332 -5.60 10.57 -11.68
C ASP A 332 -4.75 11.82 -12.00
N TYR A 333 -3.86 12.20 -11.08
CA TYR A 333 -2.90 13.26 -11.35
C TYR A 333 -1.96 12.85 -12.49
N THR A 334 -1.75 13.77 -13.42
CA THR A 334 -0.76 13.64 -14.48
C THR A 334 -0.10 14.99 -14.69
N ASN A 335 1.22 15.03 -14.51
CA ASN A 335 1.99 16.25 -14.71
C ASN A 335 1.92 16.69 -16.19
N PRO A 336 1.42 17.90 -16.50
CA PRO A 336 1.23 18.36 -17.88
C PRO A 336 2.56 18.56 -18.63
N ASN A 337 3.67 18.71 -17.91
CA ASN A 337 5.00 18.86 -18.49
C ASN A 337 5.77 17.53 -18.58
N VAL A 338 5.41 16.56 -17.74
CA VAL A 338 6.06 15.25 -17.65
C VAL A 338 4.97 14.17 -17.59
N PHE A 339 4.41 13.78 -18.74
CA PHE A 339 3.26 12.86 -18.82
C PHE A 339 3.42 11.48 -18.15
N GLY A 340 4.64 11.09 -17.76
CA GLY A 340 4.87 9.83 -17.02
C GLY A 340 4.98 10.02 -15.50
N ASP A 341 4.86 11.25 -15.03
CA ASP A 341 4.80 11.61 -13.62
C ASP A 341 3.33 11.73 -13.20
N HIS A 342 2.92 10.81 -12.34
CA HIS A 342 1.56 10.68 -11.81
C HIS A 342 1.51 10.93 -10.30
N THR A 343 2.57 11.46 -9.72
CA THR A 343 2.64 11.75 -8.29
C THR A 343 2.68 13.24 -8.08
N LEU A 344 1.70 13.79 -7.34
CA LEU A 344 1.65 15.22 -7.09
C LEU A 344 2.66 15.62 -5.99
N ASN A 345 3.72 16.34 -6.35
CA ASN A 345 4.75 16.85 -5.44
C ASN A 345 4.92 18.37 -5.52
N VAL A 346 5.71 18.90 -4.59
CA VAL A 346 6.22 20.27 -4.69
C VAL A 346 7.18 20.38 -5.88
N ASN A 347 7.05 21.45 -6.66
CA ASN A 347 7.67 21.74 -7.95
C ASN A 347 7.06 21.03 -9.16
N ASP A 348 5.93 20.35 -8.99
CA ASP A 348 5.17 19.84 -10.13
C ASP A 348 4.22 20.89 -10.69
N TYR A 349 3.87 20.73 -11.96
CA TYR A 349 2.89 21.58 -12.61
C TYR A 349 1.51 20.95 -12.51
N VAL A 350 0.48 21.72 -12.24
CA VAL A 350 -0.92 21.27 -12.26
C VAL A 350 -1.68 22.12 -13.26
N LYS A 351 -2.48 21.51 -14.13
CA LYS A 351 -3.21 22.23 -15.16
C LYS A 351 -4.25 23.15 -14.52
N SER A 352 -4.40 24.37 -15.05
CA SER A 352 -5.53 25.23 -14.69
C SER A 352 -6.80 24.74 -15.36
N PHE A 353 -7.89 24.64 -14.62
CA PHE A 353 -9.19 24.26 -15.19
C PHE A 353 -9.73 25.40 -16.07
N ASN A 354 -10.04 25.11 -17.32
CA ASN A 354 -10.56 26.08 -18.30
C ASN A 354 -12.04 25.84 -18.64
N GLY A 355 -12.66 24.82 -18.06
CA GLY A 355 -14.07 24.48 -18.22
C GLY A 355 -15.05 25.43 -17.53
N THR A 356 -16.34 25.09 -17.59
CA THR A 356 -17.41 25.86 -16.93
C THR A 356 -17.55 25.42 -15.48
N VAL A 357 -17.39 26.35 -14.53
CA VAL A 357 -17.51 26.08 -13.08
C VAL A 357 -18.85 26.53 -12.49
N ASN A 358 -19.82 26.91 -13.34
CA ASN A 358 -21.03 27.65 -12.95
C ASN A 358 -22.28 26.79 -12.74
N SER A 359 -22.12 25.49 -12.50
CA SER A 359 -23.26 24.60 -12.44
C SER A 359 -23.93 24.54 -11.09
N ASN A 360 -25.08 23.88 -11.04
CA ASN A 360 -25.76 23.62 -9.79
C ASN A 360 -25.00 22.58 -8.95
N ASP A 361 -24.40 21.58 -9.60
CA ASP A 361 -23.77 20.45 -8.92
C ASP A 361 -22.43 20.87 -8.30
N THR A 362 -21.62 21.66 -9.01
CA THR A 362 -20.40 22.26 -8.44
C THR A 362 -20.73 23.09 -7.20
N ARG A 363 -21.83 23.87 -7.22
CA ARG A 363 -22.26 24.66 -6.06
C ARG A 363 -22.66 23.78 -4.88
N VAL A 364 -23.44 22.73 -5.11
CA VAL A 364 -23.87 21.79 -4.07
C VAL A 364 -22.67 21.11 -3.41
N LEU A 365 -21.69 20.68 -4.22
CA LEU A 365 -20.45 20.08 -3.72
C LEU A 365 -19.64 21.09 -2.91
N MET A 366 -19.46 22.32 -3.40
CA MET A 366 -18.77 23.37 -2.65
C MET A 366 -19.48 23.76 -1.35
N GLU A 367 -20.81 23.79 -1.33
CA GLU A 367 -21.59 23.98 -0.10
C GLU A 367 -21.35 22.85 0.90
N SER A 368 -21.15 21.62 0.43
CA SER A 368 -20.82 20.48 1.29
C SER A 368 -19.46 20.64 1.97
N LEU A 369 -18.50 21.35 1.36
CA LEU A 369 -17.17 21.62 1.92
C LEU A 369 -17.15 22.71 2.99
N VAL A 370 -18.24 23.45 3.17
CA VAL A 370 -18.32 24.51 4.18
C VAL A 370 -18.15 23.93 5.59
N GLY A 371 -17.23 24.52 6.34
CA GLY A 371 -16.85 24.09 7.69
C GLY A 371 -15.89 22.90 7.73
N GLN A 372 -15.50 22.34 6.58
CA GLN A 372 -14.50 21.27 6.50
C GLN A 372 -13.10 21.85 6.37
N ASP A 373 -12.12 21.16 6.96
CA ASP A 373 -10.70 21.44 6.79
C ASP A 373 -10.24 20.71 5.54
N ILE A 374 -9.80 21.46 4.54
CA ILE A 374 -9.35 20.93 3.25
C ILE A 374 -7.89 21.31 2.99
N VAL A 375 -7.20 20.50 2.20
CA VAL A 375 -5.86 20.81 1.72
C VAL A 375 -5.93 21.31 0.28
N ILE A 376 -5.20 22.38 -0.01
CA ILE A 376 -5.09 22.95 -1.35
C ILE A 376 -3.61 23.18 -1.72
N PRO A 377 -3.21 22.95 -2.98
CA PRO A 377 -1.90 23.37 -3.48
C PRO A 377 -1.82 24.89 -3.59
N ILE A 378 -0.64 25.41 -3.33
CA ILE A 378 -0.27 26.81 -3.48
C ILE A 378 0.74 26.93 -4.60
N TRP A 379 0.60 27.96 -5.43
CA TRP A 379 1.47 28.16 -6.58
C TRP A 379 2.31 29.43 -6.47
N ASN A 380 3.51 29.40 -7.05
CA ASN A 380 4.41 30.56 -7.09
C ASN A 380 4.83 30.97 -8.51
N ASP A 381 4.62 30.10 -9.49
CA ASP A 381 4.87 30.36 -10.90
C ASP A 381 3.76 29.73 -11.75
N TYR A 382 3.65 30.12 -13.02
CA TYR A 382 2.66 29.58 -13.94
C TYR A 382 3.18 29.53 -15.37
N HIS A 383 2.70 28.54 -16.12
CA HIS A 383 2.91 28.42 -17.55
C HIS A 383 1.75 29.08 -18.30
N ALA A 384 2.03 29.98 -19.24
CA ALA A 384 1.02 30.63 -20.08
C ALA A 384 0.94 29.96 -21.46
N GLN A 385 -0.27 29.68 -21.96
CA GLN A 385 -0.44 29.13 -23.31
C GLN A 385 -0.01 30.15 -24.38
N GLY A 386 0.95 29.75 -25.24
CA GLY A 386 1.03 30.21 -26.63
C GLY A 386 1.39 31.68 -26.91
N PHE A 387 2.29 32.34 -26.17
CA PHE A 387 2.75 33.69 -26.53
C PHE A 387 4.21 33.80 -27.03
N ILE A 388 4.34 34.14 -28.32
CA ILE A 388 5.34 35.09 -28.80
C ILE A 388 4.92 36.45 -28.23
N LYS A 389 5.79 37.16 -27.48
CA LYS A 389 5.55 38.55 -27.04
C LYS A 389 5.14 39.40 -28.24
N LEU A 390 3.85 39.72 -28.35
CA LEU A 390 3.37 40.83 -29.14
C LEU A 390 3.19 41.99 -28.17
N ASP A 391 3.94 43.08 -28.38
CA ASP A 391 3.93 44.32 -27.60
C ASP A 391 2.59 45.08 -27.75
N ASN A 392 1.45 44.41 -27.61
CA ASN A 392 0.14 45.00 -27.62
C ASN A 392 -0.37 45.15 -26.17
N PRO A 393 -0.33 46.36 -25.59
CA PRO A 393 -0.82 46.61 -24.22
C PRO A 393 -2.33 46.41 -24.05
N ASN A 394 -3.08 46.19 -25.14
CA ASN A 394 -4.51 45.89 -25.11
C ASN A 394 -4.84 44.42 -25.40
N ALA A 395 -3.83 43.55 -25.51
CA ALA A 395 -4.09 42.12 -25.67
C ALA A 395 -4.77 41.58 -24.40
N PRO A 396 -5.79 40.70 -24.53
CA PRO A 396 -6.32 39.99 -23.38
C PRO A 396 -5.17 39.23 -22.71
N PRO A 397 -5.13 39.21 -21.38
CA PRO A 397 -4.04 38.55 -20.65
C PRO A 397 -3.95 37.08 -21.03
N PRO A 398 -2.73 36.52 -21.04
CA PRO A 398 -2.52 35.16 -21.49
C PRO A 398 -3.30 34.20 -20.60
N LYS A 399 -3.98 33.23 -21.23
CA LYS A 399 -4.56 32.11 -20.50
C LYS A 399 -3.44 31.35 -19.82
N VAL A 400 -3.59 31.15 -18.51
CA VAL A 400 -2.74 30.23 -17.77
C VAL A 400 -3.07 28.82 -18.22
N ASP A 401 -2.04 28.00 -18.37
CA ASP A 401 -2.12 26.59 -18.78
C ASP A 401 -1.94 25.68 -17.57
N ALA A 402 -0.95 26.00 -16.74
CA ALA A 402 -0.60 25.23 -15.57
C ALA A 402 0.07 26.10 -14.51
N TYR A 403 0.00 25.67 -13.26
CA TYR A 403 0.60 26.31 -12.09
C TYR A 403 1.70 25.44 -11.51
N LEU A 404 2.81 26.05 -11.12
CA LEU A 404 3.89 25.37 -10.41
C LEU A 404 3.55 25.32 -8.92
N VAL A 405 3.39 24.11 -8.37
CA VAL A 405 3.09 23.90 -6.95
C VAL A 405 4.32 24.23 -6.12
N SER A 406 4.20 25.19 -5.20
CA SER A 406 5.26 25.60 -4.29
C SER A 406 5.13 24.97 -2.90
N SER A 407 3.91 24.73 -2.45
CA SER A 407 3.59 24.22 -1.12
C SER A 407 2.13 23.78 -1.05
N PHE A 408 1.74 23.16 0.06
CA PHE A 408 0.35 22.81 0.36
C PHE A 408 -0.06 23.45 1.68
N VAL A 409 -1.32 23.85 1.77
CA VAL A 409 -1.88 24.48 2.98
C VAL A 409 -3.22 23.89 3.37
N LYS A 410 -3.50 23.94 4.67
CA LYS A 410 -4.84 23.66 5.21
C LYS A 410 -5.64 24.93 5.25
N VAL A 411 -6.87 24.87 4.75
CA VAL A 411 -7.84 25.94 4.83
C VAL A 411 -9.19 25.38 5.28
N ARG A 412 -9.97 26.18 6.01
CA ARG A 412 -11.37 25.86 6.32
C ARG A 412 -12.28 26.74 5.48
N ILE A 413 -13.16 26.15 4.69
CA ILE A 413 -14.12 26.95 3.91
C ILE A 413 -15.17 27.54 4.86
N ASP A 414 -15.27 28.87 4.94
CA ASP A 414 -16.14 29.53 5.94
C ASP A 414 -17.56 29.80 5.41
N PHE A 415 -17.68 30.20 4.15
CA PHE A 415 -18.98 30.55 3.55
C PHE A 415 -19.00 30.25 2.05
N ALA A 416 -19.85 29.30 1.61
CA ALA A 416 -20.19 29.07 0.21
C ALA A 416 -21.50 29.77 -0.22
N THR A 417 -22.25 30.37 0.70
CA THR A 417 -23.59 30.94 0.42
C THR A 417 -23.58 32.24 -0.39
N ASN A 418 -22.39 32.74 -0.75
CA ASN A 418 -22.17 33.77 -1.77
C ASN A 418 -21.11 33.28 -2.77
N ILE A 419 -21.20 32.02 -3.25
CA ILE A 419 -20.66 31.68 -4.58
C ILE A 419 -21.55 32.41 -5.61
N ASP A 420 -21.45 33.73 -5.61
CA ASP A 420 -21.87 34.55 -6.73
C ASP A 420 -20.78 34.29 -7.78
N ILE A 421 -20.96 33.25 -8.58
CA ILE A 421 -20.10 32.92 -9.73
C ILE A 421 -19.88 34.14 -10.65
N PRO A 422 -20.80 35.12 -10.71
CA PRO A 422 -20.53 36.46 -11.23
C PRO A 422 -19.38 37.26 -10.57
N HIS A 423 -19.15 37.12 -9.25
CA HIS A 423 -18.13 37.84 -8.48
C HIS A 423 -16.90 36.99 -8.07
N LYS A 424 -16.96 35.65 -8.18
CA LYS A 424 -15.83 34.70 -8.09
C LYS A 424 -14.98 34.82 -6.81
N THR A 425 -15.59 34.68 -5.63
CA THR A 425 -14.84 34.70 -4.35
C THR A 425 -15.18 33.48 -3.50
N ILE A 426 -14.17 32.79 -2.96
CA ILE A 426 -14.35 31.74 -1.96
C ILE A 426 -13.57 32.13 -0.72
N THR A 427 -14.29 32.36 0.36
CA THR A 427 -13.73 32.77 1.63
C THR A 427 -13.37 31.54 2.46
N ALA A 428 -12.11 31.45 2.86
CA ALA A 428 -11.60 30.39 3.70
C ALA A 428 -10.73 30.94 4.83
N THR A 429 -10.68 30.24 5.96
CA THR A 429 -9.75 30.53 7.06
C THR A 429 -8.48 29.71 6.86
N TYR A 430 -7.32 30.38 6.83
CA TYR A 430 -6.02 29.72 6.75
C TYR A 430 -5.68 29.02 8.07
N LEU A 431 -5.45 27.71 8.03
CA LEU A 431 -5.15 26.90 9.22
C LEU A 431 -3.65 26.61 9.40
N GLY A 432 -2.83 26.89 8.38
CA GLY A 432 -1.39 26.63 8.40
C GLY A 432 -0.90 25.78 7.22
N PRO A 433 0.39 25.45 7.18
CA PRO A 433 0.95 24.51 6.22
C PRO A 433 0.32 23.12 6.37
N ALA A 434 0.12 22.41 5.25
CA ALA A 434 -0.25 21.00 5.26
C ALA A 434 1.02 20.16 5.34
N GLU A 435 1.49 19.90 6.56
CA GLU A 435 2.75 19.17 6.81
C GLU A 435 2.71 17.74 6.25
N GLU A 436 1.53 17.09 6.21
CA GLU A 436 1.34 15.77 5.60
C GLU A 436 1.58 15.72 4.08
N CYS A 437 1.61 16.88 3.42
CA CYS A 437 1.85 17.02 1.99
C CYS A 437 3.25 17.51 1.66
N MET A 438 4.04 17.83 2.68
CA MET A 438 5.42 18.28 2.48
C MET A 438 6.33 17.07 2.59
N PRO A 439 7.25 16.85 1.63
CA PRO A 439 8.26 15.81 1.79
C PRO A 439 8.99 16.07 3.11
N ALA A 440 9.17 15.02 3.92
CA ALA A 440 9.99 15.11 5.13
C ALA A 440 11.32 15.78 4.77
N SER A 441 11.61 16.90 5.44
CA SER A 441 12.86 17.62 5.19
C SER A 441 14.02 16.64 5.42
N PRO A 442 14.95 16.46 4.45
CA PRO A 442 15.99 15.43 4.52
C PRO A 442 16.94 15.57 5.72
#